data_AF-A0A1W6LQF0-F1
#
_entry.id   AF-A0A1W6LQF0-F1
#
_cell.length_a   1.000
_cell.length_b   1.000
_cell.length_c   1.000
_cell.angle_alpha   90.00
_cell.angle_beta   90.00
_cell.angle_gamma   90.00
#
_symmetry.space_group_name_H-M   'P 1'
#
loop_
_entity.id
_entity.type
_entity.pdbx_description
1 polymer ?
#
loop_
_entity_poly.entity_id
_entity_poly.type
_entity_poly.pdbx_seq_one_letter_code
_entity_poly.pdbx_strand_id
1 'polypeptide(L)'
;MVRRNLVLLLSMLFMAFSVQGAEKGKLDFEKDKAVWKTAGGKEVIIPAPELIIKDWVQGKNSKMHLAVNLEGKQVKRDFVVLKYSVDSADSYYDIIGEYHLKLKPAEDNNLILCKSKLEFDSPVRTDVTVKNIFQIQGNTVKTMALPERDGILRSYNLRSGKAGAGRYELGAKAAQGVNCSEIGIPVVGVELNSVDSGRTDLAVSIDPYCGGYIKAGSDNGSTEVTVSTTYNGTVVPMNSESRTIAIEFMEDPEGKLSAPENMHPILMSFYNTIPEIEPGPDWLHEVELVYYDYLSDGGEGWYEGLKHLAEKIPEEYRDCVALCQHGWYDHFQSYAYDHAKGEMKEHWTAFPGTRKIPMSLDKMHKRFKFAKDLGFKTLIYFADGTNSDSGFKKFNPDFVLRDKNGNSRRGWKGPDSIGRPVRMDPAVDDLREWFKGYTKTLLDEFGKDLDGFVWDETFYIPVHTISYSQKTPAYSDRAMLSLVSELTQIVQSYKPNPDLAFLVSDWGNNTNALVSSGTWEDTVMHPDRWYNSMFSNYRNTLWSNLWLPVSKAVHNKYAAQLGFPQGLSNGWRDDEGPHEMPQDILNNVIERFIHNVENDNKRPRYFNENRDPVRYFKCDK
;
A
#
# COMPACT_ATOMS: atom_id res chain seq x y z
N MET A 1 -4.31 50.68 48.35
CA MET A 1 -2.96 50.80 47.77
C MET A 1 -2.05 49.60 48.13
N VAL A 2 -2.57 48.34 48.13
CA VAL A 2 -1.80 47.10 48.42
C VAL A 2 -2.32 45.88 47.61
N ARG A 3 -2.82 46.06 46.37
CA ARG A 3 -3.33 44.94 45.54
C ARG A 3 -2.97 45.02 44.05
N ARG A 4 -1.84 45.63 43.70
CA ARG A 4 -1.38 45.73 42.29
C ARG A 4 0.03 45.23 42.00
N ASN A 5 0.78 44.74 42.99
CA ASN A 5 2.20 44.34 42.80
C ASN A 5 2.49 42.83 42.92
N LEU A 6 1.48 41.94 42.91
CA LEU A 6 1.71 40.48 42.98
C LEU A 6 1.51 39.74 41.64
N VAL A 7 1.00 40.41 40.60
CA VAL A 7 0.73 39.79 39.29
C VAL A 7 1.90 39.97 38.31
N LEU A 8 2.85 40.85 38.61
CA LEU A 8 4.02 41.12 37.77
C LEU A 8 5.30 40.36 38.18
N LEU A 9 5.30 39.64 39.31
CA LEU A 9 6.42 38.79 39.72
C LEU A 9 6.24 37.30 39.38
N LEU A 10 5.03 36.85 39.04
CA LEU A 10 4.79 35.45 38.63
C LEU A 10 4.98 35.21 37.13
N SER A 11 4.96 36.26 36.30
CA SER A 11 5.13 36.16 34.83
C SER A 11 6.60 36.24 34.37
N MET A 12 7.53 36.63 35.24
CA MET A 12 8.98 36.60 34.94
C MET A 12 9.72 35.39 35.53
N LEU A 13 9.07 34.54 36.34
CA LEU A 13 9.69 33.34 36.91
C LEU A 13 9.47 32.05 36.11
N PHE A 14 8.77 32.13 34.97
CA PHE A 14 8.54 30.97 34.07
C PHE A 14 9.57 30.84 32.93
N MET A 15 10.60 31.70 32.87
CA MET A 15 11.66 31.65 31.84
C MET A 15 13.01 31.12 32.32
N ALA A 16 13.14 30.62 33.55
CA ALA A 16 14.45 30.18 34.07
C ALA A 16 14.39 28.93 34.98
N PHE A 17 13.52 27.97 34.67
CA PHE A 17 13.77 26.59 35.09
C PHE A 17 14.39 25.85 33.91
N SER A 18 15.73 25.81 33.91
CA SER A 18 16.44 24.75 33.19
C SER A 18 15.91 23.43 33.73
N VAL A 19 15.32 22.64 32.84
CA VAL A 19 14.96 21.25 33.11
C VAL A 19 16.28 20.48 33.21
N GLN A 20 16.94 20.57 34.36
CA GLN A 20 18.12 19.76 34.74
C GLN A 20 17.70 18.32 35.12
N GLY A 21 16.79 17.74 34.33
CA GLY A 21 16.25 16.40 34.55
C GLY A 21 15.91 15.63 33.27
N ALA A 22 16.32 16.12 32.10
CA ALA A 22 16.06 15.48 30.80
C ALA A 22 17.35 15.09 30.05
N GLU A 23 18.39 14.61 30.74
CA GLU A 23 19.59 14.04 30.08
C GLU A 23 19.35 12.69 29.37
N LYS A 24 18.09 12.24 29.27
CA LYS A 24 17.72 11.05 28.48
C LYS A 24 16.97 11.37 27.17
N GLY A 25 16.85 12.64 26.80
CA GLY A 25 16.34 13.03 25.49
C GLY A 25 17.43 12.96 24.43
N LYS A 26 17.39 11.95 23.55
CA LYS A 26 18.26 11.85 22.35
C LYS A 26 18.00 12.97 21.32
N LEU A 27 16.94 13.74 21.53
CA LEU A 27 16.56 14.93 20.76
C LEU A 27 16.82 16.19 21.60
N ASP A 28 17.67 17.07 21.08
CA ASP A 28 17.86 18.44 21.55
C ASP A 28 17.09 19.42 20.65
N PHE A 29 17.02 20.68 21.07
CA PHE A 29 16.29 21.72 20.38
C PHE A 29 17.00 23.07 20.46
N GLU A 30 17.23 23.66 19.28
CA GLU A 30 17.90 24.94 19.13
C GLU A 30 16.99 25.88 18.34
N LYS A 31 16.47 26.93 18.99
CA LYS A 31 15.65 28.00 18.40
C LYS A 31 14.39 27.51 17.66
N ASP A 32 14.51 27.09 16.40
CA ASP A 32 13.45 26.72 15.45
C ASP A 32 13.67 25.33 14.82
N LYS A 33 14.72 24.62 15.23
CA LYS A 33 15.12 23.30 14.72
C LYS A 33 15.26 22.28 15.84
N ALA A 34 14.89 21.04 15.55
CA ALA A 34 15.23 19.89 16.39
C ALA A 34 16.58 19.31 15.96
N VAL A 35 17.34 18.77 16.92
CA VAL A 35 18.66 18.17 16.70
C VAL A 35 18.67 16.77 17.30
N TRP A 36 18.87 15.76 16.47
CA TRP A 36 19.00 14.37 16.89
C TRP A 36 20.49 14.03 17.04
N LYS A 37 21.02 14.06 18.26
CA LYS A 37 22.47 14.11 18.55
C LYS A 37 23.22 12.77 18.46
N THR A 38 22.52 11.66 18.27
CA THR A 38 23.11 10.29 18.33
C THR A 38 22.43 9.32 17.36
N ALA A 39 21.95 9.81 16.23
CA ALA A 39 21.27 9.06 15.18
C ALA A 39 22.21 8.06 14.50
N GLY A 40 22.27 6.80 14.94
CA GLY A 40 23.31 5.86 14.47
C GLY A 40 24.73 6.41 14.62
N GLY A 41 24.98 7.20 15.68
CA GLY A 41 26.25 7.90 15.91
C GLY A 41 26.48 9.16 15.07
N LYS A 42 25.46 9.65 14.35
CA LYS A 42 25.47 10.91 13.59
C LYS A 42 24.60 11.97 14.24
N GLU A 43 24.82 13.23 13.88
CA GLU A 43 23.93 14.34 14.22
C GLU A 43 23.01 14.65 13.03
N VAL A 44 21.70 14.72 13.27
CA VAL A 44 20.69 15.10 12.26
C VAL A 44 19.97 16.36 12.71
N ILE A 45 20.01 17.40 11.87
CA ILE A 45 19.27 18.64 12.08
C ILE A 45 17.94 18.56 11.31
N ILE A 46 16.85 18.88 12.00
CA ILE A 46 15.49 18.87 11.49
C ILE A 46 14.93 20.30 11.62
N PRO A 47 15.08 21.15 10.59
CA PRO A 47 14.50 22.49 10.58
C PRO A 47 12.96 22.47 10.53
N ALA A 48 12.35 23.64 10.69
CA ALA A 48 10.94 23.84 10.39
C ALA A 48 10.63 23.43 8.94
N PRO A 49 9.42 22.89 8.66
CA PRO A 49 9.04 22.53 7.31
C PRO A 49 8.90 23.77 6.41
N GLU A 50 9.14 23.61 5.12
CA GLU A 50 8.80 24.64 4.14
C GLU A 50 7.40 24.39 3.58
N LEU A 51 6.53 25.39 3.64
CA LEU A 51 5.23 25.38 2.97
C LEU A 51 5.24 26.39 1.84
N ILE A 52 4.93 25.93 0.63
CA ILE A 52 4.97 26.72 -0.60
C ILE A 52 3.63 26.63 -1.30
N ILE A 53 3.05 27.77 -1.66
CA ILE A 53 1.86 27.81 -2.52
C ILE A 53 2.20 28.23 -3.93
N LYS A 54 1.40 27.77 -4.88
CA LYS A 54 1.43 28.29 -6.24
C LYS A 54 0.70 29.64 -6.28
N ASP A 55 1.43 30.69 -6.65
CA ASP A 55 0.89 32.04 -6.75
C ASP A 55 0.46 32.35 -8.19
N TRP A 56 -0.78 32.84 -8.34
CA TRP A 56 -1.39 33.18 -9.62
C TRP A 56 -1.62 34.69 -9.81
N VAL A 57 -1.31 35.53 -8.81
CA VAL A 57 -1.70 36.95 -8.77
C VAL A 57 -1.03 37.80 -9.87
N GLN A 58 0.02 37.30 -10.54
CA GLN A 58 0.75 38.05 -11.58
C GLN A 58 0.80 37.39 -12.96
N GLY A 59 0.00 36.36 -13.23
CA GLY A 59 0.03 35.64 -14.51
C GLY A 59 1.36 34.92 -14.80
N LYS A 60 2.28 34.91 -13.83
CA LYS A 60 3.51 34.12 -13.81
C LYS A 60 3.31 32.99 -12.81
N ASN A 61 3.84 31.80 -13.10
CA ASN A 61 3.94 30.70 -12.12
C ASN A 61 4.97 31.07 -11.03
N SER A 62 4.65 32.02 -10.15
CA SER A 62 5.45 32.31 -8.96
C SER A 62 5.19 31.26 -7.89
N LYS A 63 6.22 31.01 -7.06
CA LYS A 63 6.10 30.23 -5.83
C LYS A 63 6.15 31.22 -4.67
N MET A 64 5.18 31.13 -3.76
CA MET A 64 5.16 31.93 -2.55
C MET A 64 5.38 31.02 -1.35
N HIS A 65 6.28 31.42 -0.44
CA HIS A 65 6.49 30.70 0.81
C HIS A 65 5.50 31.21 1.86
N LEU A 66 4.83 30.29 2.54
CA LEU A 66 4.05 30.60 3.73
C LEU A 66 5.02 30.80 4.91
N ALA A 67 4.70 31.74 5.79
CA ALA A 67 5.41 31.89 7.05
C ALA A 67 5.07 30.71 7.95
N VAL A 68 6.09 30.05 8.49
CA VAL A 68 5.96 28.91 9.40
C VAL A 68 6.72 29.26 10.68
N ASN A 69 6.00 29.65 11.72
CA ASN A 69 6.60 30.15 12.96
C ASN A 69 6.33 29.18 14.11
N LEU A 70 7.35 28.87 14.90
CA LEU A 70 7.20 27.98 16.05
C LEU A 70 6.42 28.69 17.18
N GLU A 71 5.23 28.17 17.50
CA GLU A 71 4.35 28.69 18.56
C GLU A 71 4.51 27.93 19.88
N GLY A 72 4.83 26.65 19.80
CA GLY A 72 4.86 25.79 20.97
C GLY A 72 5.71 24.56 20.80
N LYS A 73 6.25 24.08 21.93
CA LYS A 73 6.96 22.80 22.01
C LYS A 73 6.51 22.01 23.22
N GLN A 74 6.39 20.71 23.04
CA GLN A 74 6.13 19.77 24.11
C GLN A 74 7.19 18.66 24.05
N VAL A 75 8.06 18.62 25.05
CA VAL A 75 9.06 17.55 25.20
C VAL A 75 8.51 16.53 26.18
N LYS A 76 8.42 15.28 25.75
CA LYS A 76 8.11 14.11 26.59
C LYS A 76 9.31 13.19 26.59
N ARG A 77 9.29 12.20 27.49
CA ARG A 77 10.37 11.22 27.63
C ARG A 77 10.72 10.54 26.30
N ASP A 78 9.69 10.19 25.52
CA ASP A 78 9.86 9.32 24.34
C ASP A 78 9.53 10.03 23.02
N PHE A 79 9.13 11.31 23.05
CA PHE A 79 8.84 12.08 21.82
C PHE A 79 8.87 13.60 22.07
N VAL A 80 9.00 14.34 20.97
CA VAL A 80 8.87 15.81 20.92
C VAL A 80 7.70 16.17 20.00
N VAL A 81 6.88 17.14 20.38
CA VAL A 81 5.88 17.78 19.50
C VAL A 81 6.25 19.24 19.31
N LEU A 82 6.36 19.66 18.05
CA LEU A 82 6.56 21.04 17.63
C LEU A 82 5.27 21.53 16.96
N LYS A 83 4.77 22.67 17.41
CA LYS A 83 3.58 23.31 16.87
C LYS A 83 3.98 24.61 16.19
N TYR A 84 3.66 24.71 14.90
CA TYR A 84 3.92 25.88 14.09
C TYR A 84 2.61 26.55 13.69
N SER A 85 2.55 27.88 13.72
CA SER A 85 1.55 28.65 12.99
C SER A 85 1.95 28.73 11.52
N VAL A 86 0.96 28.68 10.64
CA VAL A 86 1.10 28.84 9.20
C VAL A 86 0.29 30.05 8.78
N ASP A 87 0.93 31.02 8.12
CA ASP A 87 0.28 32.24 7.66
C ASP A 87 0.84 32.65 6.27
N SER A 88 -0.02 33.14 5.40
CA SER A 88 0.39 33.84 4.19
C SER A 88 0.83 35.26 4.53
N ALA A 89 2.13 35.53 4.43
CA ALA A 89 2.70 36.87 4.66
C ALA A 89 2.20 37.97 3.68
N ASP A 90 1.34 37.63 2.72
CA ASP A 90 0.77 38.53 1.72
C ASP A 90 -0.75 38.61 1.88
N SER A 91 -1.28 39.83 1.85
CA SER A 91 -2.70 40.18 1.97
C SER A 91 -3.63 39.55 0.93
N TYR A 92 -3.11 39.00 -0.18
CA TYR A 92 -3.93 38.43 -1.24
C TYR A 92 -4.50 37.05 -0.92
N TYR A 93 -3.82 36.28 -0.07
CA TYR A 93 -4.27 34.97 0.36
C TYR A 93 -4.62 35.07 1.85
N ASP A 94 -5.75 34.48 2.26
CA ASP A 94 -6.14 34.34 3.66
C ASP A 94 -5.94 32.86 4.03
N ILE A 95 -4.66 32.46 4.17
CA ILE A 95 -4.27 31.09 4.49
C ILE A 95 -3.69 31.08 5.88
N ILE A 96 -4.53 30.68 6.84
CA ILE A 96 -4.17 30.53 8.24
C ILE A 96 -4.31 29.06 8.62
N GLY A 97 -3.34 28.55 9.38
CA GLY A 97 -3.38 27.17 9.84
C GLY A 97 -2.29 26.83 10.86
N GLU A 98 -2.16 25.54 11.11
CA GLU A 98 -1.20 24.98 12.04
C GLU A 98 -0.50 23.76 11.43
N TYR A 99 0.79 23.61 11.72
CA TYR A 99 1.56 22.40 11.42
C TYR A 99 2.09 21.79 12.70
N HIS A 100 1.70 20.55 12.99
CA HIS A 100 2.11 19.82 14.18
C HIS A 100 3.09 18.73 13.75
N LEU A 101 4.33 18.79 14.23
CA LEU A 101 5.37 17.80 13.95
C LEU A 101 5.70 17.02 15.23
N LYS A 102 5.39 15.73 15.23
CA LYS A 102 5.76 14.79 16.30
C LYS A 102 6.95 13.95 15.88
N LEU A 103 8.05 14.09 16.62
CA LEU A 103 9.29 13.35 16.45
C LEU A 103 9.39 12.27 17.53
N LYS A 104 9.46 11.00 17.14
CA LYS A 104 9.57 9.85 18.05
C LYS A 104 10.77 8.99 17.67
N PRO A 105 11.91 9.07 18.38
CA PRO A 105 13.03 8.16 18.18
C PRO A 105 12.67 6.75 18.68
N ALA A 106 13.23 5.72 18.05
CA ALA A 106 13.18 4.35 18.53
C ALA A 106 14.10 4.13 19.75
N GLU A 107 13.92 2.99 20.43
CA GLU A 107 14.66 2.68 21.66
C GLU A 107 16.17 2.54 21.41
N ASP A 108 16.55 1.96 20.27
CA ASP A 108 17.94 1.80 19.81
C ASP A 108 18.60 3.10 19.31
N ASN A 109 17.79 4.13 19.02
CA ASN A 109 18.20 5.40 18.43
C ASN A 109 18.65 5.37 16.96
N ASN A 110 18.30 4.33 16.21
CA ASN A 110 18.66 4.28 14.80
C ASN A 110 17.52 4.74 13.90
N LEU A 111 16.29 4.68 14.40
CA LEU A 111 15.08 5.14 13.72
C LEU A 111 14.52 6.39 14.39
N ILE A 112 14.04 7.33 13.58
CA ILE A 112 13.11 8.38 14.01
C ILE A 112 11.86 8.38 13.14
N LEU A 113 10.71 8.37 13.81
CA LEU A 113 9.40 8.56 13.18
C LEU A 113 8.99 10.02 13.29
N CYS A 114 8.78 10.66 12.15
CA CYS A 114 8.28 12.01 12.02
C CYS A 114 6.82 11.94 11.56
N LYS A 115 5.89 12.15 12.49
CA LYS A 115 4.45 12.22 12.19
C LYS A 115 4.04 13.68 12.13
N SER A 116 3.51 14.12 11.00
CA SER A 116 3.02 15.49 10.85
C SER A 116 1.53 15.55 10.61
N LYS A 117 0.93 16.66 11.07
CA LYS A 117 -0.45 17.03 10.80
C LYS A 117 -0.50 18.50 10.40
N LEU A 118 -0.94 18.77 9.19
CA LEU A 118 -1.20 20.12 8.67
C LEU A 118 -2.71 20.36 8.71
N GLU A 119 -3.15 21.46 9.29
CA GLU A 119 -4.56 21.87 9.34
C GLU A 119 -4.66 23.35 8.98
N PHE A 120 -5.65 23.71 8.19
CA PHE A 120 -5.99 25.10 7.90
C PHE A 120 -7.34 25.46 8.50
N ASP A 121 -7.52 26.71 8.85
CA ASP A 121 -8.78 27.25 9.38
C ASP A 121 -9.89 27.25 8.32
N SER A 122 -9.50 27.20 7.04
CA SER A 122 -10.40 27.09 5.89
C SER A 122 -9.76 26.30 4.75
N PRO A 123 -10.55 25.63 3.89
CA PRO A 123 -10.02 24.85 2.78
C PRO A 123 -9.19 25.70 1.80
N VAL A 124 -7.92 25.35 1.65
CA VAL A 124 -6.97 26.02 0.76
C VAL A 124 -7.20 25.58 -0.68
N ARG A 125 -7.48 26.56 -1.56
CA ARG A 125 -7.86 26.37 -2.97
C ARG A 125 -6.73 26.65 -3.97
N THR A 126 -5.49 26.50 -3.53
CA THR A 126 -4.29 26.58 -4.38
C THR A 126 -3.39 25.38 -4.12
N ASP A 127 -2.51 25.06 -5.06
CA ASP A 127 -1.59 23.95 -4.89
C ASP A 127 -0.62 24.26 -3.74
N VAL A 128 -0.49 23.34 -2.78
CA VAL A 128 0.38 23.48 -1.60
C VAL A 128 1.46 22.41 -1.66
N THR A 129 2.72 22.80 -1.63
CA THR A 129 3.86 21.89 -1.47
C THR A 129 4.38 21.98 -0.04
N VAL A 130 4.51 20.84 0.62
CA VAL A 130 5.13 20.71 1.94
C VAL A 130 6.47 20.01 1.78
N LYS A 131 7.55 20.59 2.31
CA LYS A 131 8.87 19.96 2.39
C LYS A 131 9.31 19.77 3.83
N ASN A 132 9.73 18.54 4.14
CA ASN A 132 10.45 18.23 5.37
C ASN A 132 11.92 17.98 5.00
N ILE A 133 12.83 18.66 5.68
CA ILE A 133 14.27 18.63 5.40
C ILE A 133 14.99 17.98 6.57
N PHE A 134 16.00 17.19 6.28
CA PHE A 134 16.84 16.51 7.26
C PHE A 134 18.30 16.67 6.83
N GLN A 135 19.11 17.26 7.71
CA GLN A 135 20.52 17.56 7.42
C GLN A 135 21.42 16.66 8.27
N ILE A 136 21.98 15.62 7.67
CA ILE A 136 22.92 14.70 8.30
C ILE A 136 24.32 15.33 8.29
N GLN A 137 24.82 15.70 9.47
CA GLN A 137 26.06 16.44 9.62
C GLN A 137 27.30 15.56 9.42
N GLY A 138 28.36 16.14 8.85
CA GLY A 138 29.68 15.51 8.72
C GLY A 138 29.75 14.33 7.74
N ASN A 139 28.76 14.16 6.88
CA ASN A 139 28.68 13.07 5.91
C ASN A 139 28.16 13.61 4.58
N THR A 140 28.73 13.19 3.47
CA THR A 140 28.21 13.49 2.13
C THR A 140 27.63 12.23 1.50
N VAL A 141 26.63 12.37 0.64
CA VAL A 141 26.03 11.23 -0.05
C VAL A 141 26.91 10.77 -1.22
N LYS A 142 27.10 9.46 -1.33
CA LYS A 142 27.84 8.80 -2.40
C LYS A 142 26.92 8.15 -3.43
N THR A 143 25.98 7.34 -2.97
CA THR A 143 25.02 6.66 -3.84
C THR A 143 23.61 6.74 -3.29
N MET A 144 22.64 6.56 -4.19
CA MET A 144 21.22 6.47 -3.86
C MET A 144 20.63 5.23 -4.52
N ALA A 145 20.10 4.30 -3.72
CA ALA A 145 19.43 3.09 -4.19
C ALA A 145 17.92 3.33 -4.28
N LEU A 146 17.34 3.04 -5.45
CA LEU A 146 15.93 3.27 -5.77
C LEU A 146 15.25 1.94 -6.12
N PRO A 147 14.19 1.53 -5.40
CA PRO A 147 13.33 0.40 -5.78
C PRO A 147 12.36 0.85 -6.87
N GLU A 148 12.82 0.86 -8.12
CA GLU A 148 12.08 1.47 -9.21
C GLU A 148 10.82 0.70 -9.57
N ARG A 149 9.81 1.41 -10.07
CA ARG A 149 8.48 0.88 -10.36
C ARG A 149 8.50 -0.27 -11.36
N ASP A 150 9.56 -0.47 -12.12
CA ASP A 150 9.75 -1.59 -13.04
C ASP A 150 10.31 -2.86 -12.36
N GLY A 151 10.31 -2.92 -11.03
CA GLY A 151 10.75 -4.09 -10.27
C GLY A 151 12.26 -4.27 -10.18
N ILE A 152 13.03 -3.29 -10.67
CA ILE A 152 14.49 -3.30 -10.63
C ILE A 152 14.98 -2.37 -9.52
N LEU A 153 15.87 -2.88 -8.67
CA LEU A 153 16.60 -2.05 -7.72
C LEU A 153 17.83 -1.47 -8.42
N ARG A 154 17.90 -0.13 -8.53
CA ARG A 154 19.01 0.58 -9.18
C ARG A 154 19.79 1.43 -8.19
N SER A 155 21.10 1.50 -8.36
CA SER A 155 21.98 2.32 -7.52
C SER A 155 22.65 3.41 -8.34
N TYR A 156 22.41 4.66 -7.94
CA TYR A 156 22.90 5.84 -8.66
C TYR A 156 24.04 6.51 -7.92
N ASN A 157 25.21 6.59 -8.55
CA ASN A 157 26.32 7.40 -8.04
C ASN A 157 25.98 8.89 -8.09
N LEU A 158 26.03 9.56 -6.94
CA LEU A 158 25.82 10.99 -6.82
C LEU A 158 27.15 11.72 -6.89
N ARG A 159 27.31 12.56 -7.92
CA ARG A 159 28.47 13.45 -8.04
C ARG A 159 28.36 14.56 -7.00
N SER A 160 29.51 15.08 -6.55
CA SER A 160 29.54 16.28 -5.71
C SER A 160 28.71 17.42 -6.31
N GLY A 161 27.85 18.04 -5.49
CA GLY A 161 26.92 19.09 -5.91
C GLY A 161 25.71 18.61 -6.73
N LYS A 162 25.53 17.31 -6.94
CA LYS A 162 24.31 16.73 -7.53
C LYS A 162 23.50 16.01 -6.46
N ALA A 163 22.19 15.92 -6.72
CA ALA A 163 21.24 15.19 -5.89
C ALA A 163 20.59 14.08 -6.71
N GLY A 164 20.29 12.96 -6.04
CA GLY A 164 19.41 11.91 -6.54
C GLY A 164 17.99 12.14 -6.04
N ALA A 165 17.00 11.57 -6.72
CA ALA A 165 15.62 11.57 -6.25
C ALA A 165 14.87 10.34 -6.74
N GLY A 166 13.90 9.89 -5.94
CA GLY A 166 12.86 8.92 -6.33
C GLY A 166 11.48 9.47 -6.00
N ARG A 167 10.50 9.25 -6.88
CA ARG A 167 9.11 9.69 -6.70
C ARG A 167 8.15 8.52 -6.57
N TYR A 168 7.24 8.59 -5.62
CA TYR A 168 6.11 7.68 -5.48
C TYR A 168 4.84 8.41 -5.92
N GLU A 169 4.05 7.77 -6.79
CA GLU A 169 2.88 8.37 -7.40
C GLU A 169 1.59 7.90 -6.74
N LEU A 170 0.88 8.83 -6.09
CA LEU A 170 -0.49 8.67 -5.63
C LEU A 170 -1.12 10.06 -5.41
N GLY A 171 -2.35 10.26 -5.88
CA GLY A 171 -2.97 11.57 -5.90
C GLY A 171 -2.47 12.41 -7.08
N ALA A 172 -3.37 13.10 -7.76
CA ALA A 172 -3.02 13.97 -8.87
C ALA A 172 -2.08 15.11 -8.42
N LYS A 173 -1.01 15.31 -9.20
CA LYS A 173 0.08 16.29 -8.99
C LYS A 173 1.01 16.06 -7.79
N ALA A 174 0.83 14.99 -7.02
CA ALA A 174 1.57 14.77 -5.77
C ALA A 174 3.10 14.81 -5.93
N ALA A 175 3.61 14.23 -7.02
CA ALA A 175 5.02 14.27 -7.38
C ALA A 175 5.29 14.82 -8.81
N GLN A 176 4.34 15.59 -9.37
CA GLN A 176 4.45 16.07 -10.76
C GLN A 176 5.53 17.14 -10.93
N GLY A 177 6.26 17.09 -12.05
CA GLY A 177 7.23 18.13 -12.45
C GLY A 177 8.65 17.89 -11.96
N VAL A 178 8.91 16.77 -11.29
CA VAL A 178 10.26 16.33 -10.91
C VAL A 178 10.72 15.27 -11.92
N ASN A 179 11.80 15.53 -12.64
CA ASN A 179 12.41 14.55 -13.53
C ASN A 179 13.28 13.59 -12.72
N CYS A 180 12.69 12.50 -12.24
CA CYS A 180 13.36 11.46 -11.47
C CYS A 180 12.67 10.08 -11.67
N SER A 181 13.31 9.02 -11.18
CA SER A 181 12.77 7.66 -11.24
C SER A 181 11.51 7.51 -10.40
N GLU A 182 10.53 6.78 -10.92
CA GLU A 182 9.36 6.36 -10.16
C GLU A 182 9.70 5.11 -9.34
N ILE A 183 9.34 5.10 -8.06
CA ILE A 183 9.60 3.99 -7.13
C ILE A 183 8.32 3.21 -6.85
N GLY A 184 8.42 1.88 -6.79
CA GLY A 184 7.27 0.98 -6.55
C GLY A 184 6.87 0.81 -5.08
N ILE A 185 7.78 1.20 -4.17
CA ILE A 185 7.59 1.27 -2.73
C ILE A 185 8.22 2.59 -2.26
N PRO A 186 7.57 3.38 -1.40
CA PRO A 186 8.01 4.75 -1.09
C PRO A 186 9.15 4.81 -0.07
N VAL A 187 10.28 4.21 -0.43
CA VAL A 187 11.54 4.20 0.32
C VAL A 187 12.73 4.35 -0.62
N VAL A 188 13.79 5.00 -0.13
CA VAL A 188 15.08 5.11 -0.81
C VAL A 188 16.21 4.76 0.14
N GLY A 189 17.26 4.16 -0.41
CA GLY A 189 18.51 3.90 0.29
C GLY A 189 19.55 4.97 -0.05
N VAL A 190 20.35 5.39 0.94
CA VAL A 190 21.42 6.38 0.78
C VAL A 190 22.72 5.87 1.39
N GLU A 191 23.79 5.77 0.59
CA GLU A 191 25.16 5.49 1.05
C GLU A 191 25.87 6.81 1.38
N LEU A 192 26.48 6.86 2.56
CA LEU A 192 27.20 8.03 3.05
C LEU A 192 28.72 7.80 2.95
N ASN A 193 29.48 8.86 2.66
CA ASN A 193 30.94 8.81 2.50
C ASN A 193 31.73 8.53 3.80
N SER A 194 31.09 8.15 4.91
CA SER A 194 31.82 7.89 6.17
C SER A 194 32.54 6.56 6.25
N VAL A 195 32.25 5.62 5.36
CA VAL A 195 32.85 4.28 5.38
C VAL A 195 33.03 3.79 3.94
N ASP A 196 34.26 3.45 3.54
CA ASP A 196 34.60 2.83 2.25
C ASP A 196 34.06 1.37 2.16
N SER A 197 32.75 1.19 2.35
CA SER A 197 32.11 -0.11 2.52
C SER A 197 31.24 -0.53 1.34
N GLY A 198 30.82 0.40 0.46
CA GLY A 198 29.83 0.10 -0.58
C GLY A 198 28.45 -0.27 0.00
N ARG A 199 28.17 0.16 1.23
CA ARG A 199 26.97 -0.17 2.00
C ARG A 199 25.98 0.99 1.97
N THR A 200 24.70 0.70 1.92
CA THR A 200 23.69 1.73 2.15
C THR A 200 23.49 1.96 3.65
N ASP A 201 23.66 3.20 4.11
CA ASP A 201 23.72 3.54 5.54
C ASP A 201 22.40 4.08 6.09
N LEU A 202 21.54 4.60 5.22
CA LEU A 202 20.34 5.34 5.60
C LEU A 202 19.17 4.92 4.72
N ALA A 203 18.05 4.57 5.34
CA ALA A 203 16.76 4.47 4.67
C ALA A 203 15.90 5.69 5.00
N VAL A 204 15.21 6.19 3.99
CA VAL A 204 14.22 7.26 4.13
C VAL A 204 12.94 6.78 3.50
N SER A 205 11.87 6.71 4.28
CA SER A 205 10.58 6.17 3.89
C SER A 205 9.46 7.16 4.15
N ILE A 206 8.43 7.14 3.31
CA ILE A 206 7.20 7.92 3.50
C ILE A 206 6.00 6.98 3.45
N ASP A 207 4.95 7.28 4.20
CA ASP A 207 3.71 6.50 4.12
C ASP A 207 3.11 6.55 2.69
N PRO A 208 2.34 5.54 2.28
CA PRO A 208 1.86 5.44 0.91
C PRO A 208 0.57 6.24 0.66
N TYR A 209 -0.04 6.89 1.66
CA TYR A 209 -1.39 7.48 1.55
C TYR A 209 -1.46 8.78 0.73
N CYS A 210 -0.31 9.26 0.25
CA CYS A 210 -0.18 10.32 -0.72
C CYS A 210 1.16 10.16 -1.46
N GLY A 211 1.21 10.62 -2.70
CA GLY A 211 2.44 10.68 -3.46
C GLY A 211 3.45 11.64 -2.84
N GLY A 212 4.69 11.49 -3.24
CA GLY A 212 5.77 12.35 -2.79
C GLY A 212 7.06 11.98 -3.48
N TYR A 213 8.10 12.76 -3.26
CA TYR A 213 9.43 12.37 -3.69
C TYR A 213 10.44 12.62 -2.58
N ILE A 214 11.46 11.77 -2.58
CA ILE A 214 12.57 11.81 -1.65
C ILE A 214 13.79 12.17 -2.46
N LYS A 215 14.47 13.25 -2.06
CA LYS A 215 15.68 13.76 -2.70
C LYS A 215 16.82 13.72 -1.69
N ALA A 216 17.99 13.23 -2.09
CA ALA A 216 19.20 13.26 -1.27
C ALA A 216 20.34 13.92 -2.06
N GLY A 217 21.07 14.83 -1.43
CA GLY A 217 22.19 15.54 -2.05
C GLY A 217 23.22 15.97 -1.02
N SER A 218 24.44 16.22 -1.48
CA SER A 218 25.49 16.76 -0.62
C SER A 218 25.42 18.30 -0.61
N ASP A 219 25.46 18.90 0.58
CA ASP A 219 25.58 20.34 0.76
C ASP A 219 26.60 20.67 1.85
N ASN A 220 27.64 21.45 1.52
CA ASN A 220 28.66 21.94 2.45
C ASN A 220 29.26 20.89 3.42
N GLY A 221 29.52 19.66 2.94
CA GLY A 221 30.07 18.58 3.76
C GLY A 221 29.02 17.83 4.61
N SER A 222 27.74 18.15 4.44
CA SER A 222 26.59 17.46 5.00
C SER A 222 25.75 16.81 3.90
N THR A 223 24.83 15.92 4.30
CA THR A 223 23.84 15.33 3.40
C THR A 223 22.50 15.94 3.72
N GLU A 224 21.87 16.56 2.74
CA GLU A 224 20.50 17.04 2.83
C GLU A 224 19.56 16.01 2.21
N VAL A 225 18.61 15.54 3.00
CA VAL A 225 17.47 14.76 2.55
C VAL A 225 16.24 15.65 2.59
N THR A 226 15.54 15.77 1.47
CA THR A 226 14.24 16.45 1.37
C THR A 226 13.16 15.45 1.02
N VAL A 227 12.10 15.43 1.84
CA VAL A 227 10.85 14.75 1.55
C VAL A 227 9.80 15.79 1.19
N SER A 228 9.17 15.65 0.03
CA SER A 228 8.24 16.65 -0.49
C SER A 228 6.96 16.02 -1.04
N THR A 229 5.81 16.62 -0.74
CA THR A 229 4.49 16.26 -1.28
C THR A 229 3.76 17.51 -1.75
N THR A 230 3.12 17.44 -2.92
CA THR A 230 2.31 18.54 -3.47
C THR A 230 0.82 18.21 -3.53
N TYR A 231 0.00 18.99 -2.85
CA TYR A 231 -1.46 18.85 -2.87
C TYR A 231 -2.04 19.74 -3.96
N ASN A 232 -2.88 19.18 -4.83
CA ASN A 232 -3.58 19.88 -5.91
C ASN A 232 -4.80 20.63 -5.35
N GLY A 233 -4.56 21.56 -4.42
CA GLY A 233 -5.60 22.34 -3.75
C GLY A 233 -6.47 23.15 -4.71
N THR A 234 -5.95 23.46 -5.91
CA THR A 234 -6.73 24.09 -6.99
C THR A 234 -7.95 23.26 -7.41
N VAL A 235 -7.85 21.92 -7.32
CA VAL A 235 -8.92 20.99 -7.72
C VAL A 235 -9.57 20.32 -6.51
N VAL A 236 -8.76 19.85 -5.56
CA VAL A 236 -9.21 19.18 -4.33
C VAL A 236 -8.79 20.06 -3.16
N PRO A 237 -9.65 20.97 -2.67
CA PRO A 237 -9.29 21.91 -1.61
C PRO A 237 -8.76 21.20 -0.37
N MET A 238 -7.61 21.64 0.13
CA MET A 238 -6.96 21.01 1.28
C MET A 238 -7.39 21.69 2.57
N ASN A 239 -7.99 20.93 3.49
CA ASN A 239 -8.30 21.42 4.84
C ASN A 239 -7.32 20.85 5.87
N SER A 240 -7.02 19.55 5.76
CA SER A 240 -6.11 18.87 6.67
C SER A 240 -5.39 17.74 5.97
N GLU A 241 -4.18 17.42 6.42
CA GLU A 241 -3.38 16.33 5.90
C GLU A 241 -2.47 15.75 6.99
N SER A 242 -2.23 14.44 6.95
CA SER A 242 -1.34 13.76 7.91
C SER A 242 -0.35 12.88 7.18
N ARG A 243 0.93 12.98 7.54
CA ARG A 243 2.01 12.21 6.93
C ARG A 243 2.88 11.55 7.99
N THR A 244 3.46 10.41 7.65
CA THR A 244 4.50 9.73 8.43
C THR A 244 5.74 9.57 7.56
N ILE A 245 6.88 10.01 8.09
CA ILE A 245 8.21 9.82 7.50
C ILE A 245 9.03 8.99 8.50
N ALA A 246 9.75 7.99 8.01
CA ALA A 246 10.74 7.25 8.77
C ALA A 246 12.14 7.56 8.24
N ILE A 247 13.08 7.82 9.14
CA ILE A 247 14.51 7.94 8.83
C ILE A 247 15.24 6.96 9.72
N GLU A 248 15.94 6.02 9.10
CA GLU A 248 16.54 4.89 9.77
C GLU A 248 17.99 4.70 9.34
N PHE A 249 18.91 4.73 10.28
CA PHE A 249 20.30 4.37 10.07
C PHE A 249 20.45 2.86 10.19
N MET A 250 21.03 2.24 9.17
CA MET A 250 21.21 0.79 9.15
C MET A 250 22.38 0.40 10.05
N GLU A 251 22.13 -0.45 11.04
CA GLU A 251 23.19 -1.13 11.77
C GLU A 251 23.70 -2.32 10.96
N ASP A 252 25.01 -2.40 10.83
CA ASP A 252 25.70 -3.65 10.49
C ASP A 252 26.95 -3.71 11.37
N PRO A 253 26.79 -4.18 12.62
CA PRO A 253 27.83 -4.17 13.64
C PRO A 253 29.05 -5.00 13.23
N GLU A 254 28.86 -5.96 12.32
CA GLU A 254 29.88 -6.93 11.93
C GLU A 254 30.48 -6.64 10.55
N GLY A 255 29.95 -5.66 9.80
CA GLY A 255 30.40 -5.32 8.45
C GLY A 255 30.19 -6.45 7.43
N LYS A 256 29.22 -7.33 7.68
CA LYS A 256 29.04 -8.59 6.94
C LYS A 256 28.03 -8.49 5.82
N LEU A 257 27.16 -7.47 5.80
CA LEU A 257 26.09 -7.38 4.81
C LEU A 257 26.62 -6.80 3.49
N SER A 258 26.74 -7.66 2.48
CA SER A 258 27.01 -7.24 1.10
C SER A 258 25.70 -7.06 0.33
N ALA A 259 25.72 -6.36 -0.81
CA ALA A 259 24.56 -6.39 -1.71
C ALA A 259 24.36 -7.82 -2.23
N PRO A 260 23.13 -8.39 -2.21
CA PRO A 260 21.83 -7.74 -1.98
C PRO A 260 21.32 -7.74 -0.52
N GLU A 261 22.01 -8.38 0.42
CA GLU A 261 21.60 -8.54 1.82
C GLU A 261 21.42 -7.20 2.54
N ASN A 262 22.27 -6.22 2.23
CA ASN A 262 22.18 -4.87 2.78
C ASN A 262 20.91 -4.11 2.38
N MET A 263 20.16 -4.56 1.36
CA MET A 263 18.97 -3.86 0.87
C MET A 263 17.68 -4.28 1.56
N HIS A 264 17.66 -5.44 2.21
CA HIS A 264 16.45 -5.91 2.88
C HIS A 264 16.00 -5.02 4.03
N PRO A 265 16.88 -4.65 4.98
CA PRO A 265 16.50 -3.74 6.08
C PRO A 265 15.95 -2.40 5.57
N ILE A 266 16.53 -1.86 4.48
CA ILE A 266 16.07 -0.61 3.87
C ILE A 266 14.66 -0.74 3.34
N LEU A 267 14.38 -1.77 2.54
CA LEU A 267 13.05 -1.97 1.98
C LEU A 267 12.02 -2.28 3.07
N MET A 268 12.43 -2.96 4.15
CA MET A 268 11.58 -3.20 5.32
C MET A 268 11.30 -1.94 6.14
N SER A 269 12.21 -0.96 6.16
CA SER A 269 12.00 0.32 6.89
C SER A 269 10.74 1.06 6.45
N PHE A 270 10.25 0.83 5.23
CA PHE A 270 8.98 1.39 4.75
C PHE A 270 7.83 1.08 5.71
N TYR A 271 7.77 -0.15 6.22
CA TYR A 271 6.65 -0.60 7.05
C TYR A 271 6.61 0.08 8.43
N ASN A 272 7.69 0.74 8.85
CA ASN A 272 7.67 1.63 10.02
C ASN A 272 6.73 2.84 9.83
N THR A 273 6.38 3.19 8.57
CA THR A 273 5.47 4.30 8.24
C THR A 273 3.98 3.92 8.27
N ILE A 274 3.68 2.61 8.20
CA ILE A 274 2.32 2.03 8.22
C ILE A 274 2.23 0.89 9.26
N PRO A 275 2.54 1.15 10.53
CA PRO A 275 2.56 0.12 11.57
C PRO A 275 1.20 -0.53 11.83
N GLU A 276 0.11 0.07 11.34
CA GLU A 276 -1.23 -0.51 11.39
C GLU A 276 -1.43 -1.69 10.43
N ILE A 277 -0.53 -1.91 9.47
CA ILE A 277 -0.59 -3.04 8.53
C ILE A 277 0.44 -4.09 8.93
N GLU A 278 -0.05 -5.20 9.49
CA GLU A 278 0.78 -6.37 9.82
C GLU A 278 1.25 -7.09 8.54
N PRO A 279 2.34 -7.87 8.59
CA PRO A 279 2.69 -8.79 7.51
C PRO A 279 1.53 -9.75 7.18
N GLY A 280 1.45 -10.21 5.93
CA GLY A 280 0.57 -11.31 5.58
C GLY A 280 0.96 -12.60 6.33
N PRO A 281 0.02 -13.54 6.51
CA PRO A 281 0.30 -14.82 7.18
C PRO A 281 1.35 -15.65 6.41
N ASP A 282 2.20 -16.36 7.15
CA ASP A 282 3.38 -17.06 6.62
C ASP A 282 3.02 -18.03 5.47
N TRP A 283 1.86 -18.68 5.54
CA TRP A 283 1.41 -19.65 4.53
C TRP A 283 1.30 -19.06 3.11
N LEU A 284 1.15 -17.73 2.97
CA LEU A 284 1.12 -17.08 1.66
C LEU A 284 2.41 -17.27 0.86
N HIS A 285 3.53 -17.49 1.54
CA HIS A 285 4.85 -17.70 0.93
C HIS A 285 5.12 -19.17 0.57
N GLU A 286 4.23 -20.08 0.97
CA GLU A 286 4.33 -21.53 0.71
C GLU A 286 3.47 -21.97 -0.46
N VAL A 287 2.56 -21.11 -0.94
CA VAL A 287 1.71 -21.42 -2.09
C VAL A 287 2.55 -21.49 -3.36
N GLU A 288 2.44 -22.59 -4.10
CA GLU A 288 3.12 -22.84 -5.38
C GLU A 288 2.13 -23.13 -6.53
N LEU A 289 0.84 -23.27 -6.20
CA LEU A 289 -0.24 -23.42 -7.18
C LEU A 289 -1.47 -22.65 -6.71
N VAL A 290 -2.05 -21.87 -7.61
CA VAL A 290 -3.32 -21.19 -7.41
C VAL A 290 -4.37 -21.71 -8.39
N TYR A 291 -5.60 -21.89 -7.93
CA TYR A 291 -6.73 -22.32 -8.75
C TYR A 291 -7.92 -21.38 -8.56
N TYR A 292 -8.55 -21.00 -9.66
CA TYR A 292 -9.65 -20.05 -9.67
C TYR A 292 -10.87 -20.67 -10.34
N ASP A 293 -11.94 -20.89 -9.59
CA ASP A 293 -13.18 -21.41 -10.17
C ASP A 293 -14.22 -20.31 -10.34
N TYR A 294 -14.56 -19.99 -11.58
CA TYR A 294 -15.60 -19.03 -11.95
C TYR A 294 -17.00 -19.67 -11.94
N LEU A 295 -17.27 -20.47 -10.90
CA LEU A 295 -18.49 -21.25 -10.71
C LEU A 295 -18.83 -22.04 -11.99
N SER A 296 -17.84 -22.80 -12.44
CA SER A 296 -17.86 -23.63 -13.66
C SER A 296 -18.88 -24.77 -13.57
N ASP A 297 -19.36 -25.27 -14.72
CA ASP A 297 -20.25 -26.44 -14.81
C ASP A 297 -21.51 -26.36 -13.93
N GLY A 298 -22.12 -25.18 -13.87
CA GLY A 298 -23.28 -24.95 -12.99
C GLY A 298 -22.94 -24.97 -11.50
N GLY A 299 -21.65 -24.90 -11.17
CA GLY A 299 -21.07 -25.00 -9.84
C GLY A 299 -20.38 -26.33 -9.55
N GLU A 300 -20.56 -27.38 -10.37
CA GLU A 300 -20.00 -28.71 -10.08
C GLU A 300 -18.49 -28.82 -10.39
N GLY A 301 -17.97 -27.96 -11.29
CA GLY A 301 -16.55 -27.99 -11.65
C GLY A 301 -15.62 -27.67 -10.47
N TRP A 302 -16.11 -27.00 -9.42
CA TRP A 302 -15.42 -26.91 -8.14
C TRP A 302 -15.15 -28.31 -7.56
N TYR A 303 -16.19 -29.13 -7.38
CA TYR A 303 -16.03 -30.43 -6.74
C TYR A 303 -15.18 -31.39 -7.58
N GLU A 304 -15.47 -31.50 -8.88
CA GLU A 304 -14.76 -32.40 -9.78
C GLU A 304 -13.31 -31.96 -9.99
N GLY A 305 -13.08 -30.65 -10.19
CA GLY A 305 -11.74 -30.08 -10.32
C GLY A 305 -10.88 -30.31 -9.08
N LEU A 306 -11.42 -30.06 -7.88
CA LEU A 306 -10.65 -30.24 -6.64
C LEU A 306 -10.39 -31.71 -6.31
N LYS A 307 -11.35 -32.60 -6.58
CA LYS A 307 -11.13 -34.05 -6.44
C LYS A 307 -10.00 -34.51 -7.35
N HIS A 308 -10.02 -34.08 -8.61
CA HIS A 308 -8.98 -34.44 -9.57
C HIS A 308 -7.59 -33.89 -9.20
N LEU A 309 -7.54 -32.68 -8.64
CA LEU A 309 -6.30 -32.14 -8.07
C LEU A 309 -5.82 -32.98 -6.87
N ALA A 310 -6.72 -33.35 -5.95
CA ALA A 310 -6.37 -34.16 -4.78
C ALA A 310 -5.90 -35.58 -5.15
N GLU A 311 -6.41 -36.16 -6.22
CA GLU A 311 -5.93 -37.46 -6.76
C GLU A 311 -4.49 -37.37 -7.29
N LYS A 312 -4.06 -36.20 -7.78
CA LYS A 312 -2.73 -35.99 -8.39
C LYS A 312 -1.70 -35.37 -7.44
N ILE A 313 -2.15 -34.61 -6.45
CA ILE A 313 -1.28 -33.91 -5.49
C ILE A 313 -1.24 -34.72 -4.19
N PRO A 314 -0.05 -35.16 -3.74
CA PRO A 314 0.14 -35.81 -2.45
C PRO A 314 -0.42 -34.97 -1.30
N GLU A 315 -1.02 -35.61 -0.29
CA GLU A 315 -1.72 -34.93 0.81
C GLU A 315 -0.82 -33.92 1.53
N GLU A 316 0.45 -34.27 1.72
CA GLU A 316 1.49 -33.45 2.36
C GLU A 316 1.84 -32.15 1.62
N TYR A 317 1.42 -31.98 0.37
CA TYR A 317 1.68 -30.78 -0.43
C TYR A 317 0.42 -29.96 -0.73
N ARG A 318 -0.76 -30.42 -0.32
CA ARG A 318 -2.03 -29.75 -0.68
C ARG A 318 -2.20 -28.40 0.00
N ASP A 319 -1.57 -28.17 1.14
CA ASP A 319 -1.57 -26.88 1.82
C ASP A 319 -0.75 -25.80 1.09
N CYS A 320 0.09 -26.18 0.12
CA CYS A 320 0.77 -25.30 -0.83
C CYS A 320 -0.11 -24.93 -2.04
N VAL A 321 -1.40 -25.27 -2.05
CA VAL A 321 -2.35 -24.91 -3.09
C VAL A 321 -3.43 -23.98 -2.53
N ALA A 322 -3.61 -22.82 -3.17
CA ALA A 322 -4.66 -21.87 -2.84
C ALA A 322 -5.78 -21.88 -3.89
N LEU A 323 -7.01 -22.01 -3.44
CA LEU A 323 -8.21 -22.12 -4.27
C LEU A 323 -9.11 -20.91 -4.04
N CYS A 324 -9.57 -20.24 -5.08
CA CYS A 324 -10.51 -19.13 -4.97
C CYS A 324 -11.85 -19.52 -5.61
N GLN A 325 -12.93 -19.52 -4.81
CA GLN A 325 -14.28 -19.60 -5.36
C GLN A 325 -14.72 -18.22 -5.82
N HIS A 326 -14.83 -18.04 -7.14
CA HIS A 326 -15.39 -16.85 -7.76
C HIS A 326 -16.84 -17.07 -8.17
N GLY A 327 -17.56 -15.97 -8.33
CA GLY A 327 -18.84 -15.94 -9.03
C GLY A 327 -19.99 -16.45 -8.19
N TRP A 328 -19.70 -16.72 -6.91
CA TRP A 328 -20.63 -17.23 -5.93
C TRP A 328 -21.76 -16.26 -5.59
N TYR A 329 -21.64 -14.98 -5.95
CA TYR A 329 -22.51 -13.89 -5.52
C TYR A 329 -23.59 -13.52 -6.55
N ASP A 330 -24.56 -12.69 -6.15
CA ASP A 330 -25.66 -12.26 -7.02
C ASP A 330 -25.31 -11.12 -7.98
N HIS A 331 -25.13 -9.91 -7.47
CA HIS A 331 -24.87 -8.69 -8.26
C HIS A 331 -23.65 -7.97 -7.73
N PHE A 332 -22.97 -7.23 -8.60
CA PHE A 332 -22.04 -6.20 -8.16
C PHE A 332 -22.68 -5.25 -7.16
N GLN A 333 -21.90 -4.84 -6.16
CA GLN A 333 -22.33 -4.01 -5.04
C GLN A 333 -23.43 -4.63 -4.14
N SER A 334 -24.00 -5.78 -4.47
CA SER A 334 -24.82 -6.54 -3.53
C SER A 334 -24.02 -7.65 -2.88
N TYR A 335 -23.26 -8.42 -3.65
CA TYR A 335 -22.44 -9.55 -3.20
C TYR A 335 -23.13 -10.48 -2.18
N ALA A 336 -24.42 -10.77 -2.39
CA ALA A 336 -25.30 -11.50 -1.47
C ALA A 336 -25.36 -10.93 -0.03
N TYR A 337 -24.92 -9.70 0.20
CA TYR A 337 -24.99 -8.97 1.46
C TYR A 337 -26.27 -8.12 1.56
N ASP A 338 -26.96 -8.18 2.70
CA ASP A 338 -28.06 -7.30 3.03
C ASP A 338 -27.61 -6.22 4.02
N HIS A 339 -27.15 -5.10 3.47
CA HIS A 339 -26.62 -3.97 4.23
C HIS A 339 -27.57 -3.44 5.33
N ALA A 340 -28.88 -3.50 5.09
CA ALA A 340 -29.85 -3.02 6.08
C ALA A 340 -29.93 -3.92 7.32
N LYS A 341 -29.59 -5.20 7.19
CA LYS A 341 -29.56 -6.18 8.28
C LYS A 341 -28.17 -6.41 8.85
N GLY A 342 -27.12 -6.13 8.07
CA GLY A 342 -25.75 -6.48 8.45
C GLY A 342 -25.45 -7.98 8.32
N GLU A 343 -26.17 -8.68 7.43
CA GLU A 343 -26.16 -10.14 7.32
C GLU A 343 -26.00 -10.57 5.86
N MET A 344 -25.49 -11.79 5.65
CA MET A 344 -25.55 -12.44 4.34
C MET A 344 -26.98 -12.92 4.05
N LYS A 345 -27.39 -12.89 2.79
CA LYS A 345 -28.66 -13.49 2.35
C LYS A 345 -28.58 -15.00 2.48
N GLU A 346 -29.64 -15.64 2.98
CA GLU A 346 -29.71 -17.10 3.08
C GLU A 346 -29.69 -17.78 1.69
N HIS A 347 -30.35 -17.16 0.71
CA HIS A 347 -30.48 -17.64 -0.67
C HIS A 347 -30.36 -16.51 -1.68
N TRP A 348 -29.74 -16.79 -2.82
CA TRP A 348 -29.62 -15.85 -3.94
C TRP A 348 -29.37 -16.58 -5.28
N THR A 349 -29.32 -15.82 -6.37
CA THR A 349 -29.04 -16.34 -7.71
C THR A 349 -27.73 -15.75 -8.21
N ALA A 350 -26.72 -16.60 -8.41
CA ALA A 350 -25.47 -16.22 -9.03
C ALA A 350 -25.57 -16.12 -10.55
N PHE A 351 -24.74 -15.26 -11.15
CA PHE A 351 -24.77 -14.91 -12.58
C PHE A 351 -26.18 -14.64 -13.13
N PRO A 352 -26.91 -13.68 -12.54
CA PRO A 352 -28.28 -13.37 -12.93
C PRO A 352 -28.42 -12.91 -14.40
N GLY A 353 -27.34 -12.43 -15.02
CA GLY A 353 -27.31 -12.03 -16.43
C GLY A 353 -27.22 -13.20 -17.41
N THR A 354 -26.76 -14.38 -16.98
CA THR A 354 -26.54 -15.54 -17.86
C THR A 354 -27.08 -16.85 -17.26
N ARG A 355 -26.25 -17.59 -16.51
CA ARG A 355 -26.46 -18.99 -16.08
C ARG A 355 -27.50 -19.14 -14.98
N LYS A 356 -27.72 -18.09 -14.16
CA LYS A 356 -28.72 -18.06 -13.07
C LYS A 356 -28.63 -19.26 -12.13
N ILE A 357 -27.47 -19.44 -11.52
CA ILE A 357 -27.16 -20.58 -10.66
C ILE A 357 -27.72 -20.33 -9.25
N PRO A 358 -28.60 -21.20 -8.70
CA PRO A 358 -29.13 -21.03 -7.35
C PRO A 358 -28.07 -21.29 -6.28
N MET A 359 -27.87 -20.33 -5.39
CA MET A 359 -26.87 -20.37 -4.32
C MET A 359 -27.51 -20.15 -2.94
N SER A 360 -26.82 -20.60 -1.90
CA SER A 360 -27.21 -20.43 -0.50
C SER A 360 -26.00 -20.45 0.43
N LEU A 361 -26.17 -20.00 1.66
CA LEU A 361 -25.13 -20.07 2.69
C LEU A 361 -24.65 -21.51 2.91
N ASP A 362 -25.58 -22.45 3.09
CA ASP A 362 -25.27 -23.88 3.25
C ASP A 362 -24.44 -24.45 2.09
N LYS A 363 -24.73 -24.04 0.84
CA LYS A 363 -23.92 -24.45 -0.31
C LYS A 363 -22.50 -23.90 -0.25
N MET A 364 -22.32 -22.64 0.16
CA MET A 364 -20.99 -22.03 0.28
C MET A 364 -20.17 -22.72 1.38
N HIS A 365 -20.75 -22.94 2.56
CA HIS A 365 -20.13 -23.69 3.64
C HIS A 365 -19.70 -25.10 3.21
N LYS A 366 -20.57 -25.81 2.48
CA LYS A 366 -20.23 -27.14 1.94
C LYS A 366 -19.07 -27.10 0.94
N ARG A 367 -18.98 -26.08 0.09
CA ARG A 367 -17.87 -25.91 -0.87
C ARG A 367 -16.54 -25.70 -0.15
N PHE A 368 -16.53 -24.82 0.85
CA PHE A 368 -15.32 -24.52 1.61
C PHE A 368 -14.89 -25.72 2.45
N LYS A 369 -15.82 -26.35 3.17
CA LYS A 369 -15.54 -27.57 3.91
C LYS A 369 -14.97 -28.66 3.01
N PHE A 370 -15.51 -28.86 1.81
CA PHE A 370 -15.00 -29.86 0.86
C PHE A 370 -13.54 -29.59 0.49
N ALA A 371 -13.19 -28.34 0.17
CA ALA A 371 -11.82 -27.96 -0.15
C ALA A 371 -10.86 -28.15 1.05
N LYS A 372 -11.30 -27.75 2.26
CA LYS A 372 -10.52 -27.90 3.50
C LYS A 372 -10.32 -29.37 3.89
N ASP A 373 -11.34 -30.21 3.74
CA ASP A 373 -11.27 -31.65 4.02
C ASP A 373 -10.28 -32.36 3.07
N LEU A 374 -10.02 -31.81 1.89
CA LEU A 374 -8.99 -32.30 0.97
C LEU A 374 -7.58 -31.80 1.31
N GLY A 375 -7.43 -30.79 2.18
CA GLY A 375 -6.15 -30.23 2.63
C GLY A 375 -5.73 -28.91 1.95
N PHE A 376 -6.59 -28.32 1.13
CA PHE A 376 -6.25 -27.09 0.38
C PHE A 376 -6.48 -25.80 1.16
N LYS A 377 -5.76 -24.72 0.80
CA LYS A 377 -6.08 -23.35 1.25
C LYS A 377 -7.28 -22.83 0.47
N THR A 378 -8.28 -22.31 1.18
CA THR A 378 -9.57 -21.95 0.60
C THR A 378 -9.81 -20.44 0.74
N LEU A 379 -10.00 -19.77 -0.38
CA LEU A 379 -10.29 -18.35 -0.46
C LEU A 379 -11.62 -18.13 -1.17
N ILE A 380 -12.20 -16.96 -0.92
CA ILE A 380 -13.41 -16.49 -1.59
C ILE A 380 -13.12 -15.20 -2.33
N TYR A 381 -13.74 -15.05 -3.50
CA TYR A 381 -13.77 -13.76 -4.19
C TYR A 381 -14.54 -12.71 -3.36
N PHE A 382 -13.89 -11.60 -3.06
CA PHE A 382 -14.47 -10.53 -2.25
C PHE A 382 -15.37 -9.62 -3.07
N ALA A 383 -14.82 -8.97 -4.10
CA ALA A 383 -15.52 -8.03 -4.96
C ALA A 383 -14.75 -7.79 -6.27
N ASP A 384 -15.44 -7.20 -7.24
CA ASP A 384 -14.93 -6.75 -8.55
C ASP A 384 -14.59 -5.26 -8.43
N GLY A 385 -13.45 -4.93 -7.83
CA GLY A 385 -13.04 -3.57 -7.55
C GLY A 385 -14.13 -2.80 -6.82
N THR A 386 -14.50 -1.64 -7.36
CA THR A 386 -15.68 -0.87 -6.95
C THR A 386 -16.80 -0.95 -7.99
N ASN A 387 -16.81 -1.97 -8.83
CA ASN A 387 -17.78 -2.13 -9.90
C ASN A 387 -19.21 -2.25 -9.33
N SER A 388 -20.16 -1.75 -10.09
CA SER A 388 -21.60 -1.86 -9.83
C SER A 388 -22.35 -1.84 -11.14
N ASP A 389 -23.62 -2.20 -11.11
CA ASP A 389 -24.45 -2.34 -12.29
C ASP A 389 -25.72 -1.49 -12.19
N SER A 390 -25.96 -0.64 -13.19
CA SER A 390 -27.18 0.17 -13.27
C SER A 390 -28.47 -0.65 -13.36
N GLY A 391 -28.38 -1.95 -13.67
CA GLY A 391 -29.52 -2.88 -13.67
C GLY A 391 -29.88 -3.43 -12.29
N PHE A 392 -29.02 -3.24 -11.28
CA PHE A 392 -29.28 -3.71 -9.92
C PHE A 392 -30.35 -2.85 -9.24
N LYS A 393 -31.33 -3.48 -8.58
CA LYS A 393 -32.49 -2.79 -7.98
C LYS A 393 -32.11 -1.76 -6.92
N LYS A 394 -31.06 -2.00 -6.13
CA LYS A 394 -30.56 -1.06 -5.12
C LYS A 394 -29.36 -0.23 -5.61
N PHE A 395 -29.16 -0.15 -6.93
CA PHE A 395 -28.11 0.70 -7.52
C PHE A 395 -28.27 2.15 -7.08
N ASN A 396 -27.17 2.75 -6.60
CA ASN A 396 -27.14 4.16 -6.21
C ASN A 396 -26.29 4.98 -7.18
N PRO A 397 -26.90 5.86 -8.02
CA PRO A 397 -26.17 6.68 -8.99
C PRO A 397 -25.26 7.74 -8.34
N ASP A 398 -25.46 8.05 -7.06
CA ASP A 398 -24.66 9.03 -6.31
C ASP A 398 -23.27 8.46 -5.95
N PHE A 399 -23.13 7.14 -5.96
CA PHE A 399 -21.85 6.48 -5.69
C PHE A 399 -20.98 6.36 -6.95
N VAL A 400 -21.49 6.70 -8.14
CA VAL A 400 -20.79 6.51 -9.40
C VAL A 400 -19.62 7.46 -9.53
N LEU A 401 -18.44 6.92 -9.84
CA LEU A 401 -17.23 7.69 -10.16
C LEU A 401 -17.42 8.55 -11.41
N ARG A 402 -17.29 9.87 -11.25
CA ARG A 402 -17.41 10.86 -12.32
C ARG A 402 -16.12 11.65 -12.56
N ASP A 403 -15.82 11.89 -13.84
CA ASP A 403 -14.80 12.85 -14.24
C ASP A 403 -15.30 14.31 -14.12
N LYS A 404 -14.43 15.28 -14.41
CA LYS A 404 -14.75 16.71 -14.36
C LYS A 404 -15.91 17.16 -15.24
N ASN A 405 -16.27 16.36 -16.25
CA ASN A 405 -17.37 16.63 -17.17
C ASN A 405 -18.65 15.88 -16.76
N GLY A 406 -18.64 15.19 -15.61
CA GLY A 406 -19.76 14.39 -15.11
C GLY A 406 -19.86 12.98 -15.72
N ASN A 407 -18.92 12.57 -16.57
CA ASN A 407 -18.96 11.28 -17.24
C ASN A 407 -18.52 10.15 -16.31
N SER A 408 -19.27 9.05 -16.33
CA SER A 408 -18.90 7.81 -15.64
C SER A 408 -17.87 7.00 -16.42
N ARG A 409 -17.01 6.28 -15.72
CA ARG A 409 -16.16 5.23 -16.34
C ARG A 409 -16.91 3.90 -16.39
N ARG A 410 -16.78 3.19 -17.52
CA ARG A 410 -17.36 1.85 -17.70
C ARG A 410 -16.60 0.84 -16.81
N GLY A 411 -17.35 0.03 -16.07
CA GLY A 411 -16.83 -1.12 -15.36
C GLY A 411 -16.81 -2.38 -16.23
N TRP A 412 -16.45 -3.52 -15.66
CA TRP A 412 -16.48 -4.78 -16.38
C TRP A 412 -17.90 -5.32 -16.55
N LYS A 413 -18.15 -5.93 -17.71
CA LYS A 413 -19.45 -6.50 -18.08
C LYS A 413 -19.29 -8.01 -18.13
N GLY A 414 -19.93 -8.68 -17.19
CA GLY A 414 -19.87 -10.13 -17.06
C GLY A 414 -21.20 -10.84 -16.89
N PRO A 415 -21.14 -12.17 -16.63
CA PRO A 415 -22.28 -13.04 -16.30
C PRO A 415 -23.20 -12.54 -15.16
N ASP A 416 -22.62 -11.82 -14.21
CA ASP A 416 -23.20 -11.17 -13.03
C ASP A 416 -23.91 -9.82 -13.32
N SER A 417 -23.71 -9.27 -14.52
CA SER A 417 -24.16 -7.94 -14.89
C SER A 417 -25.44 -7.98 -15.72
N ILE A 418 -26.50 -7.30 -15.30
CA ILE A 418 -27.75 -7.13 -16.05
C ILE A 418 -27.71 -5.86 -16.92
N GLY A 419 -27.44 -4.70 -16.32
CA GLY A 419 -27.46 -3.38 -16.96
C GLY A 419 -26.09 -2.91 -17.42
N ARG A 420 -25.85 -1.59 -17.29
CA ARG A 420 -24.57 -0.97 -17.63
C ARG A 420 -23.64 -1.00 -16.40
N PRO A 421 -22.46 -1.63 -16.51
CA PRO A 421 -21.50 -1.63 -15.43
C PRO A 421 -20.78 -0.27 -15.34
N VAL A 422 -20.58 0.19 -14.12
CA VAL A 422 -19.98 1.47 -13.77
C VAL A 422 -19.07 1.30 -12.56
N ARG A 423 -18.01 2.10 -12.49
CA ARG A 423 -17.13 2.14 -11.34
C ARG A 423 -17.71 3.07 -10.28
N MET A 424 -17.73 2.62 -9.04
CA MET A 424 -18.14 3.44 -7.90
C MET A 424 -16.94 4.17 -7.29
N ASP A 425 -17.18 5.31 -6.67
CA ASP A 425 -16.16 6.19 -6.11
C ASP A 425 -15.87 5.83 -4.64
N PRO A 426 -14.70 5.26 -4.32
CA PRO A 426 -14.31 4.95 -2.94
C PRO A 426 -14.15 6.18 -2.04
N ALA A 427 -14.22 7.41 -2.59
CA ALA A 427 -14.25 8.64 -1.79
C ALA A 427 -15.64 8.96 -1.21
N VAL A 428 -16.70 8.24 -1.60
CA VAL A 428 -18.05 8.44 -1.05
C VAL A 428 -18.19 7.66 0.25
N ASP A 429 -18.44 8.36 1.37
CA ASP A 429 -18.47 7.77 2.71
C ASP A 429 -19.42 6.58 2.85
N ASP A 430 -20.65 6.70 2.33
CA ASP A 430 -21.63 5.61 2.42
C ASP A 430 -21.19 4.34 1.67
N LEU A 431 -20.44 4.48 0.56
CA LEU A 431 -19.87 3.33 -0.14
C LEU A 431 -18.78 2.67 0.72
N ARG A 432 -17.94 3.47 1.40
CA ARG A 432 -16.90 2.95 2.29
C ARG A 432 -17.51 2.18 3.46
N GLU A 433 -18.53 2.75 4.10
CA GLU A 433 -19.26 2.09 5.18
C GLU A 433 -19.96 0.81 4.72
N TRP A 434 -20.47 0.79 3.49
CA TRP A 434 -20.99 -0.44 2.87
C TRP A 434 -19.90 -1.52 2.80
N PHE A 435 -18.71 -1.22 2.28
CA PHE A 435 -17.60 -2.18 2.18
C PHE A 435 -17.13 -2.67 3.56
N LYS A 436 -17.02 -1.77 4.55
CA LYS A 436 -16.67 -2.16 5.93
C LYS A 436 -17.70 -3.10 6.55
N GLY A 437 -18.98 -2.79 6.36
CA GLY A 437 -20.06 -3.66 6.83
C GLY A 437 -20.01 -5.01 6.14
N TYR A 438 -19.84 -5.03 4.82
CA TYR A 438 -19.71 -6.25 4.03
C TYR A 438 -18.53 -7.12 4.49
N THR A 439 -17.34 -6.55 4.70
CA THR A 439 -16.18 -7.28 5.21
C THR A 439 -16.45 -7.90 6.58
N LYS A 440 -17.07 -7.14 7.52
CA LYS A 440 -17.42 -7.67 8.85
C LYS A 440 -18.40 -8.83 8.75
N THR A 441 -19.44 -8.69 7.93
CA THR A 441 -20.44 -9.73 7.73
C THR A 441 -19.83 -10.99 7.08
N LEU A 442 -18.91 -10.85 6.12
CA LEU A 442 -18.17 -11.99 5.57
C LEU A 442 -17.27 -12.68 6.60
N LEU A 443 -16.63 -11.91 7.47
CA LEU A 443 -15.82 -12.46 8.56
C LEU A 443 -16.68 -13.23 9.56
N ASP A 444 -17.83 -12.68 9.94
CA ASP A 444 -18.75 -13.32 10.87
C ASP A 444 -19.33 -14.62 10.28
N GLU A 445 -19.67 -14.61 8.99
CA GLU A 445 -20.27 -15.76 8.30
C GLU A 445 -19.24 -16.83 7.91
N PHE A 446 -18.15 -16.44 7.25
CA PHE A 446 -17.21 -17.37 6.59
C PHE A 446 -15.78 -17.32 7.13
N GLY A 447 -15.44 -16.38 8.01
CA GLY A 447 -14.04 -16.14 8.42
C GLY A 447 -13.34 -17.34 9.07
N LYS A 448 -14.09 -18.30 9.61
CA LYS A 448 -13.55 -19.55 10.19
C LYS A 448 -13.31 -20.66 9.15
N ASP A 449 -14.01 -20.60 8.03
CA ASP A 449 -13.97 -21.63 6.98
C ASP A 449 -12.98 -21.28 5.85
N LEU A 450 -12.47 -20.05 5.87
CA LEU A 450 -11.59 -19.49 4.86
C LEU A 450 -10.18 -19.27 5.37
N ASP A 451 -9.21 -19.30 4.45
CA ASP A 451 -7.83 -18.85 4.63
C ASP A 451 -7.62 -17.42 4.10
N GLY A 452 -8.53 -16.89 3.26
CA GLY A 452 -8.47 -15.49 2.87
C GLY A 452 -9.56 -15.01 1.90
N PHE A 453 -9.46 -13.73 1.56
CA PHE A 453 -10.31 -13.03 0.60
C PHE A 453 -9.49 -12.52 -0.58
N VAL A 454 -10.07 -12.53 -1.78
CA VAL A 454 -9.47 -11.97 -2.99
C VAL A 454 -10.31 -10.81 -3.52
N TRP A 455 -9.86 -9.58 -3.31
CA TRP A 455 -10.45 -8.39 -3.92
C TRP A 455 -9.83 -8.15 -5.29
N ASP A 456 -10.55 -8.53 -6.32
CA ASP A 456 -10.06 -8.37 -7.68
C ASP A 456 -10.30 -6.94 -8.18
N GLU A 457 -9.70 -6.59 -9.32
CA GLU A 457 -10.00 -5.38 -10.07
C GLU A 457 -9.81 -4.06 -9.26
N THR A 458 -8.99 -4.09 -8.21
CA THR A 458 -8.65 -2.90 -7.40
C THR A 458 -7.86 -1.86 -8.21
N PHE A 459 -7.38 -2.23 -9.41
CA PHE A 459 -6.82 -1.33 -10.41
C PHE A 459 -7.85 -0.47 -11.17
N TYR A 460 -9.15 -0.67 -10.97
CA TYR A 460 -10.21 0.16 -11.58
C TYR A 460 -10.23 1.61 -11.13
N ILE A 461 -9.54 1.93 -10.04
CA ILE A 461 -9.27 3.30 -9.63
C ILE A 461 -7.77 3.58 -9.88
N PRO A 462 -7.36 4.00 -11.09
CA PRO A 462 -5.97 4.28 -11.38
C PRO A 462 -5.41 5.40 -10.52
N VAL A 463 -4.09 5.37 -10.30
CA VAL A 463 -3.35 6.52 -9.76
C VAL A 463 -3.69 7.82 -10.50
N HIS A 464 -3.70 8.92 -9.75
CA HIS A 464 -4.12 10.27 -10.14
C HIS A 464 -5.62 10.46 -10.43
N THR A 465 -6.47 9.49 -10.12
CA THR A 465 -7.92 9.64 -10.34
C THR A 465 -8.52 10.63 -9.34
N ILE A 466 -8.99 11.78 -9.87
CA ILE A 466 -9.86 12.71 -9.13
C ILE A 466 -11.31 12.40 -9.48
N SER A 467 -12.14 12.24 -8.46
CA SER A 467 -13.58 12.12 -8.57
C SER A 467 -14.27 13.47 -8.43
N TYR A 468 -15.31 13.69 -9.24
CA TYR A 468 -16.23 14.84 -9.17
C TYR A 468 -17.66 14.37 -8.85
N SER A 469 -17.78 13.20 -8.24
CA SER A 469 -19.08 12.60 -7.90
C SER A 469 -19.75 13.33 -6.73
N GLN A 470 -18.95 13.97 -5.89
CA GLN A 470 -19.38 14.74 -4.73
C GLN A 470 -19.32 16.25 -5.01
N LYS A 471 -19.92 17.05 -4.13
CA LYS A 471 -19.89 18.52 -4.22
C LYS A 471 -18.47 19.08 -4.25
N THR A 472 -17.56 18.47 -3.48
CA THR A 472 -16.14 18.79 -3.47
C THR A 472 -15.40 17.64 -4.16
N PRO A 473 -14.58 17.90 -5.19
CA PRO A 473 -13.78 16.87 -5.81
C PRO A 473 -12.85 16.20 -4.79
N ALA A 474 -12.56 14.91 -4.98
CA ALA A 474 -11.76 14.12 -4.06
C ALA A 474 -10.74 13.25 -4.81
N TYR A 475 -9.63 12.92 -4.14
CA TYR A 475 -8.65 11.95 -4.64
C TYR A 475 -9.20 10.53 -4.47
N SER A 476 -9.79 9.99 -5.54
CA SER A 476 -10.42 8.68 -5.52
C SER A 476 -9.38 7.56 -5.36
N ASP A 477 -8.19 7.74 -5.92
CA ASP A 477 -7.06 6.82 -5.75
C ASP A 477 -6.55 6.75 -4.30
N ARG A 478 -6.39 7.89 -3.63
CA ARG A 478 -6.07 7.95 -2.19
C ARG A 478 -7.19 7.32 -1.34
N ALA A 479 -8.44 7.57 -1.72
CA ALA A 479 -9.59 6.96 -1.06
C ALA A 479 -9.62 5.44 -1.25
N MET A 480 -9.24 4.92 -2.43
CA MET A 480 -9.10 3.49 -2.66
C MET A 480 -8.03 2.87 -1.76
N LEU A 481 -6.82 3.44 -1.74
CA LEU A 481 -5.72 2.90 -0.93
C LEU A 481 -6.07 2.88 0.57
N SER A 482 -6.67 3.96 1.08
CA SER A 482 -7.12 4.01 2.48
C SER A 482 -8.25 3.02 2.76
N LEU A 483 -9.18 2.81 1.83
CA LEU A 483 -10.23 1.79 1.98
C LEU A 483 -9.61 0.40 2.09
N VAL A 484 -8.66 0.05 1.22
CA VAL A 484 -7.95 -1.23 1.29
C VAL A 484 -7.25 -1.38 2.63
N SER A 485 -6.53 -0.36 3.11
CA SER A 485 -5.89 -0.36 4.43
C SER A 485 -6.90 -0.61 5.56
N GLU A 486 -8.05 0.06 5.55
CA GLU A 486 -9.11 -0.12 6.55
C GLU A 486 -9.70 -1.55 6.52
N LEU A 487 -9.95 -2.12 5.35
CA LEU A 487 -10.47 -3.48 5.24
C LEU A 487 -9.44 -4.54 5.63
N THR A 488 -8.16 -4.35 5.26
CA THR A 488 -7.06 -5.22 5.69
C THR A 488 -6.96 -5.24 7.21
N GLN A 489 -7.03 -4.08 7.89
CA GLN A 489 -7.02 -4.00 9.35
C GLN A 489 -8.21 -4.72 9.99
N ILE A 490 -9.41 -4.62 9.40
CA ILE A 490 -10.58 -5.36 9.86
C ILE A 490 -10.31 -6.87 9.79
N VAL A 491 -9.77 -7.37 8.67
CA VAL A 491 -9.40 -8.78 8.49
C VAL A 491 -8.31 -9.22 9.47
N GLN A 492 -7.21 -8.47 9.60
CA GLN A 492 -6.10 -8.78 10.51
C GLN A 492 -6.52 -8.74 11.99
N SER A 493 -7.57 -7.99 12.32
CA SER A 493 -8.11 -7.93 13.69
C SER A 493 -9.00 -9.13 14.05
N TYR A 494 -9.38 -9.97 13.08
CA TYR A 494 -10.32 -11.07 13.26
C TYR A 494 -9.71 -12.23 14.06
N LYS A 495 -10.02 -12.26 15.36
CA LYS A 495 -9.42 -13.22 16.31
C LYS A 495 -9.75 -14.70 16.07
N PRO A 496 -10.94 -15.10 15.58
CA PRO A 496 -11.22 -16.52 15.35
C PRO A 496 -10.30 -17.17 14.31
N ASN A 497 -9.68 -16.38 13.43
CA ASN A 497 -8.68 -16.83 12.48
C ASN A 497 -7.61 -15.74 12.24
N PRO A 498 -6.51 -15.73 13.02
CA PRO A 498 -5.47 -14.71 12.90
C PRO A 498 -4.64 -14.85 11.61
N ASP A 499 -4.72 -15.98 10.91
CA ASP A 499 -3.96 -16.28 9.70
C ASP A 499 -4.76 -15.98 8.42
N LEU A 500 -5.85 -15.21 8.53
CA LEU A 500 -6.71 -14.85 7.42
C LEU A 500 -6.06 -13.75 6.56
N ALA A 501 -5.96 -13.99 5.25
CA ALA A 501 -5.36 -13.05 4.30
C ALA A 501 -6.40 -12.15 3.61
N PHE A 502 -6.00 -10.92 3.28
CA PHE A 502 -6.76 -10.02 2.40
C PHE A 502 -5.91 -9.63 1.19
N LEU A 503 -6.18 -10.23 0.03
CA LEU A 503 -5.42 -10.05 -1.21
C LEU A 503 -6.12 -9.08 -2.15
N VAL A 504 -5.34 -8.32 -2.93
CA VAL A 504 -5.84 -7.34 -3.91
C VAL A 504 -5.35 -7.66 -5.32
N SER A 505 -5.83 -6.93 -6.34
CA SER A 505 -5.43 -7.12 -7.75
C SER A 505 -5.07 -5.77 -8.36
N ASP A 506 -3.77 -5.45 -8.40
CA ASP A 506 -3.26 -4.13 -8.81
C ASP A 506 -2.75 -4.06 -10.24
N TRP A 507 -2.56 -5.22 -10.86
CA TRP A 507 -2.08 -5.39 -12.23
C TRP A 507 -0.77 -4.62 -12.52
N GLY A 508 0.09 -4.47 -11.51
CA GLY A 508 1.32 -3.68 -11.57
C GLY A 508 1.15 -2.17 -11.81
N ASN A 509 -0.09 -1.66 -11.89
CA ASN A 509 -0.35 -0.24 -12.17
C ASN A 509 -0.77 0.52 -10.90
N ASN A 510 -1.32 -0.19 -9.92
CA ASN A 510 -1.71 0.38 -8.63
C ASN A 510 -0.80 -0.09 -7.48
N THR A 511 -1.06 0.44 -6.29
CA THR A 511 -0.20 0.30 -5.11
C THR A 511 -0.96 -0.17 -3.86
N ASN A 512 -2.18 -0.70 -4.03
CA ASN A 512 -3.00 -1.21 -2.93
C ASN A 512 -2.32 -2.36 -2.18
N ALA A 513 -1.47 -3.13 -2.86
CA ALA A 513 -0.69 -4.22 -2.29
C ALA A 513 0.25 -3.79 -1.14
N LEU A 514 0.61 -2.50 -1.07
CA LEU A 514 1.42 -1.94 0.02
C LEU A 514 0.70 -2.02 1.38
N VAL A 515 -0.64 -2.05 1.37
CA VAL A 515 -1.50 -2.03 2.56
C VAL A 515 -2.46 -3.23 2.61
N SER A 516 -2.13 -4.32 1.91
CA SER A 516 -2.86 -5.59 1.92
C SER A 516 -1.94 -6.76 2.34
N SER A 517 -2.45 -7.99 2.37
CA SER A 517 -1.65 -9.20 2.58
C SER A 517 -0.89 -9.66 1.33
N GLY A 518 -0.98 -8.93 0.21
CA GLY A 518 -0.36 -9.29 -1.08
C GLY A 518 -1.33 -9.17 -2.25
N THR A 519 -0.98 -9.78 -3.37
CA THR A 519 -1.75 -9.73 -4.61
C THR A 519 -2.13 -11.09 -5.15
N TRP A 520 -3.33 -11.14 -5.73
CA TRP A 520 -3.76 -12.17 -6.66
C TRP A 520 -4.26 -11.47 -7.91
N GLU A 521 -3.37 -11.28 -8.87
CA GLU A 521 -3.61 -10.43 -10.03
C GLU A 521 -4.40 -11.13 -11.15
N ASP A 522 -5.18 -10.33 -11.89
CA ASP A 522 -5.79 -10.74 -13.16
C ASP A 522 -4.85 -10.51 -14.37
N THR A 523 -3.61 -11.02 -14.28
CA THR A 523 -2.62 -10.84 -15.38
C THR A 523 -2.56 -11.97 -16.38
N VAL A 524 -3.31 -13.05 -16.16
CA VAL A 524 -3.21 -14.29 -16.95
C VAL A 524 -1.77 -14.83 -16.91
N MET A 525 -1.11 -14.66 -15.75
CA MET A 525 0.28 -15.03 -15.47
C MET A 525 1.27 -14.48 -16.49
N HIS A 526 1.04 -13.27 -16.99
CA HIS A 526 1.89 -12.69 -18.01
C HIS A 526 3.20 -12.18 -17.37
N PRO A 527 4.38 -12.77 -17.67
CA PRO A 527 5.61 -12.46 -16.93
C PRO A 527 5.99 -10.97 -16.98
N ASP A 528 5.76 -10.31 -18.11
CA ASP A 528 6.04 -8.87 -18.27
C ASP A 528 5.24 -7.95 -17.34
N ARG A 529 4.18 -8.46 -16.68
CA ARG A 529 3.36 -7.67 -15.77
C ARG A 529 3.85 -7.73 -14.32
N TRP A 530 4.53 -8.80 -13.92
CA TRP A 530 4.93 -9.01 -12.53
C TRP A 530 6.01 -8.04 -12.06
N TYR A 531 6.88 -7.60 -12.97
CA TYR A 531 7.95 -6.65 -12.67
C TYR A 531 7.43 -5.44 -11.91
N ASN A 532 6.33 -4.85 -12.37
CA ASN A 532 5.82 -3.63 -11.75
C ASN A 532 5.20 -3.86 -10.36
N SER A 533 4.91 -5.11 -10.02
CA SER A 533 4.28 -5.53 -8.76
C SER A 533 5.28 -6.04 -7.72
N MET A 534 6.58 -6.14 -8.06
CA MET A 534 7.60 -6.69 -7.16
C MET A 534 7.68 -5.92 -5.84
N PHE A 535 7.89 -4.61 -5.93
CA PHE A 535 8.10 -3.78 -4.75
C PHE A 535 6.82 -3.48 -3.98
N SER A 536 5.66 -3.37 -4.65
CA SER A 536 4.38 -3.23 -3.96
C SER A 536 4.03 -4.48 -3.14
N ASN A 537 4.57 -5.64 -3.54
CA ASN A 537 4.47 -6.91 -2.82
C ASN A 537 5.79 -7.29 -2.12
N TYR A 538 6.65 -6.32 -1.77
CA TYR A 538 7.98 -6.62 -1.27
C TYR A 538 7.95 -7.54 -0.04
N ARG A 539 7.19 -7.18 1.02
CA ARG A 539 7.03 -8.01 2.22
C ARG A 539 6.15 -9.24 2.02
N ASN A 540 5.16 -9.14 1.13
CA ASN A 540 4.04 -10.08 1.02
C ASN A 540 4.15 -11.01 -0.20
N THR A 541 3.05 -11.36 -0.86
CA THR A 541 3.02 -12.31 -1.98
C THR A 541 2.52 -11.70 -3.28
N LEU A 542 2.95 -12.25 -4.42
CA LEU A 542 2.51 -11.88 -5.77
C LEU A 542 2.05 -13.15 -6.50
N TRP A 543 0.73 -13.31 -6.59
CA TRP A 543 0.09 -14.39 -7.31
C TRP A 543 -0.63 -13.84 -8.54
N SER A 544 -0.94 -14.69 -9.49
CA SER A 544 -1.76 -14.33 -10.65
C SER A 544 -2.63 -15.50 -11.05
N ASN A 545 -3.87 -15.22 -11.46
CA ASN A 545 -4.67 -16.24 -12.14
C ASN A 545 -4.07 -16.58 -13.51
N LEU A 546 -4.48 -17.74 -14.05
CA LEU A 546 -4.35 -18.08 -15.46
C LEU A 546 -5.74 -18.43 -16.02
N TRP A 547 -6.46 -17.47 -16.58
CA TRP A 547 -7.73 -17.72 -17.29
C TRP A 547 -7.61 -18.57 -18.57
N LEU A 548 -6.40 -18.84 -19.03
CA LEU A 548 -6.12 -19.60 -20.25
C LEU A 548 -5.20 -20.79 -19.95
N PRO A 549 -5.57 -21.71 -19.04
CA PRO A 549 -4.68 -22.77 -18.55
C PRO A 549 -4.27 -23.76 -19.65
N VAL A 550 -5.05 -23.90 -20.71
CA VAL A 550 -4.77 -24.78 -21.86
C VAL A 550 -4.03 -24.00 -22.93
N SER A 551 -4.64 -22.92 -23.42
CA SER A 551 -4.11 -22.17 -24.57
C SER A 551 -2.89 -21.30 -24.24
N LYS A 552 -2.63 -21.05 -22.95
CA LYS A 552 -1.44 -20.34 -22.44
C LYS A 552 -0.68 -21.13 -21.37
N ALA A 553 -0.71 -22.47 -21.44
CA ALA A 553 0.04 -23.34 -20.53
C ALA A 553 1.53 -22.99 -20.37
N VAL A 554 2.16 -22.39 -21.38
CA VAL A 554 3.56 -21.92 -21.31
C VAL A 554 3.79 -20.86 -20.23
N HIS A 555 2.78 -20.07 -19.85
CA HIS A 555 2.91 -19.08 -18.77
C HIS A 555 3.17 -19.74 -17.41
N ASN A 556 2.58 -20.91 -17.14
CA ASN A 556 2.88 -21.70 -15.95
C ASN A 556 4.34 -22.13 -15.88
N LYS A 557 4.95 -22.45 -17.03
CA LYS A 557 6.39 -22.77 -17.09
C LYS A 557 7.23 -21.55 -16.68
N TYR A 558 6.91 -20.37 -17.19
CA TYR A 558 7.64 -19.14 -16.84
C TYR A 558 7.47 -18.76 -15.37
N ALA A 559 6.25 -18.90 -14.82
CA ALA A 559 5.97 -18.70 -13.40
C ALA A 559 6.87 -19.61 -12.54
N ALA A 560 6.81 -20.92 -12.78
CA ALA A 560 7.57 -21.91 -12.02
C ALA A 560 9.10 -21.68 -12.11
N GLN A 561 9.62 -21.35 -13.30
CA GLN A 561 11.06 -21.05 -13.48
C GLN A 561 11.52 -19.85 -12.66
N LEU A 562 10.65 -18.86 -12.49
CA LEU A 562 10.91 -17.70 -11.65
C LEU A 562 10.50 -17.90 -10.19
N GLY A 563 9.97 -19.07 -9.81
CA GLY A 563 9.50 -19.35 -8.44
C GLY A 563 8.19 -18.63 -8.07
N PHE A 564 7.43 -18.14 -9.05
CA PHE A 564 6.05 -17.71 -8.82
C PHE A 564 5.13 -18.92 -8.81
N PRO A 565 4.01 -18.88 -8.05
CA PRO A 565 3.03 -19.95 -8.09
C PRO A 565 2.50 -20.12 -9.50
N GLN A 566 2.23 -21.36 -9.90
CA GLN A 566 1.51 -21.68 -11.12
C GLN A 566 0.01 -21.39 -10.96
N GLY A 567 -0.72 -21.24 -12.06
CA GLY A 567 -2.13 -20.90 -12.08
C GLY A 567 -2.95 -21.88 -12.92
N LEU A 568 -4.10 -22.26 -12.40
CA LEU A 568 -5.17 -22.96 -13.10
C LEU A 568 -6.48 -22.19 -12.92
N SER A 569 -7.45 -22.42 -13.79
CA SER A 569 -8.80 -21.87 -13.60
C SER A 569 -9.86 -22.72 -14.30
N ASN A 570 -11.12 -22.48 -13.98
CA ASN A 570 -12.27 -22.98 -14.74
C ASN A 570 -13.39 -21.93 -14.77
N GLY A 571 -14.37 -22.05 -15.67
CA GLY A 571 -15.57 -21.21 -15.69
C GLY A 571 -15.46 -19.94 -16.54
N TRP A 572 -14.29 -19.69 -17.14
CA TRP A 572 -14.02 -18.50 -17.97
C TRP A 572 -12.91 -18.76 -19.01
N ARG A 573 -13.05 -18.11 -20.17
CA ARG A 573 -12.20 -18.25 -21.37
C ARG A 573 -11.99 -19.68 -21.87
N ASP A 574 -10.88 -20.35 -21.51
CA ASP A 574 -10.69 -21.75 -21.95
C ASP A 574 -11.80 -22.61 -21.36
N ASP A 575 -12.27 -22.30 -20.14
CA ASP A 575 -13.39 -22.99 -19.48
C ASP A 575 -13.17 -24.52 -19.43
N GLU A 576 -11.92 -24.91 -19.17
CA GLU A 576 -11.48 -26.30 -19.05
C GLU A 576 -10.68 -26.45 -17.75
N GLY A 577 -11.34 -26.94 -16.70
CA GLY A 577 -10.74 -27.11 -15.38
C GLY A 577 -9.80 -28.32 -15.30
N PRO A 578 -9.19 -28.60 -14.12
CA PRO A 578 -8.28 -29.74 -13.95
C PRO A 578 -8.83 -31.09 -14.43
N HIS A 579 -10.13 -31.31 -14.23
CA HIS A 579 -10.81 -32.55 -14.60
C HIS A 579 -11.11 -32.68 -16.11
N GLU A 580 -11.06 -31.58 -16.86
CA GLU A 580 -11.42 -31.53 -18.29
C GLU A 580 -10.21 -31.27 -19.19
N MET A 581 -9.24 -30.50 -18.70
CA MET A 581 -8.09 -30.09 -19.48
C MET A 581 -7.23 -31.30 -19.94
N PRO A 582 -6.47 -31.16 -21.04
CA PRO A 582 -5.55 -32.20 -21.51
C PRO A 582 -4.60 -32.66 -20.39
N GLN A 583 -4.57 -33.97 -20.16
CA GLN A 583 -3.89 -34.54 -18.99
C GLN A 583 -2.37 -34.38 -19.04
N ASP A 584 -1.79 -34.30 -20.23
CA ASP A 584 -0.37 -33.97 -20.41
C ASP A 584 -0.05 -32.55 -19.92
N ILE A 585 -0.91 -31.57 -20.20
CA ILE A 585 -0.75 -30.20 -19.71
C ILE A 585 -0.86 -30.17 -18.18
N LEU A 586 -1.89 -30.81 -17.62
CA LEU A 586 -2.08 -30.85 -16.17
C LEU A 586 -0.90 -31.56 -15.47
N ASN A 587 -0.51 -32.75 -15.93
CA ASN A 587 0.61 -33.49 -15.34
C ASN A 587 1.89 -32.65 -15.34
N ASN A 588 2.18 -31.94 -16.43
CA ASN A 588 3.32 -31.02 -16.51
C ASN A 588 3.25 -29.89 -15.47
N VAL A 589 2.07 -29.35 -15.17
CA VAL A 589 1.87 -28.34 -14.11
C VAL A 589 2.13 -28.96 -12.72
N ILE A 590 1.54 -30.13 -12.45
CA ILE A 590 1.67 -30.83 -11.16
C ILE A 590 3.12 -31.25 -10.90
N GLU A 591 3.82 -31.78 -11.90
CA GLU A 591 5.23 -32.16 -11.77
C GLU A 591 6.12 -30.96 -11.39
N ARG A 592 5.91 -29.80 -12.03
CA ARG A 592 6.64 -28.56 -11.67
C ARG A 592 6.25 -28.04 -10.29
N PHE A 593 4.99 -28.17 -9.92
CA PHE A 593 4.49 -27.75 -8.60
C PHE A 593 5.17 -28.58 -7.50
N ILE A 594 5.14 -29.91 -7.61
CA ILE A 594 5.80 -30.81 -6.66
C ILE A 594 7.29 -30.50 -6.59
N HIS A 595 7.95 -30.35 -7.75
CA HIS A 595 9.36 -29.98 -7.81
C HIS A 595 9.66 -28.66 -7.07
N ASN A 596 8.84 -27.63 -7.26
CA ASN A 596 9.02 -26.34 -6.58
C ASN A 596 8.85 -26.45 -5.06
N VAL A 597 7.82 -27.18 -4.60
CA VAL A 597 7.57 -27.41 -3.17
C VAL A 597 8.75 -28.16 -2.54
N GLU A 598 9.22 -29.23 -3.18
CA GLU A 598 10.34 -30.04 -2.67
C GLU A 598 11.68 -29.32 -2.63
N ASN A 599 11.88 -28.34 -3.53
CA ASN A 599 13.13 -27.58 -3.64
C ASN A 599 13.06 -26.17 -3.04
N ASP A 600 11.96 -25.83 -2.35
CA ASP A 600 11.72 -24.53 -1.75
C ASP A 600 11.99 -23.36 -2.73
N ASN A 601 11.46 -23.46 -3.96
CA ASN A 601 11.77 -22.55 -5.06
C ASN A 601 11.09 -21.16 -4.90
N LYS A 602 11.48 -20.39 -3.89
CA LYS A 602 10.84 -19.10 -3.54
C LYS A 602 11.00 -18.02 -4.61
N ARG A 603 9.91 -17.34 -4.99
CA ARG A 603 9.93 -16.18 -5.89
C ARG A 603 11.03 -15.15 -5.59
N PRO A 604 11.56 -14.43 -6.59
CA PRO A 604 12.34 -13.24 -6.36
C PRO A 604 11.52 -12.18 -5.63
N ARG A 605 12.19 -11.42 -4.76
CA ARG A 605 11.61 -10.21 -4.16
C ARG A 605 11.67 -9.03 -5.13
N TYR A 606 12.72 -8.97 -5.95
CA TYR A 606 12.95 -7.98 -7.01
C TYR A 606 14.04 -8.47 -7.98
N PHE A 607 14.38 -7.66 -8.98
CA PHE A 607 15.47 -7.93 -9.92
C PHE A 607 16.62 -6.91 -9.79
N ASN A 608 17.85 -7.34 -10.02
CA ASN A 608 18.99 -6.41 -10.08
C ASN A 608 19.05 -5.69 -11.46
N GLU A 609 20.04 -4.82 -11.66
CA GLU A 609 20.22 -4.05 -12.91
C GLU A 609 20.44 -4.93 -14.15
N ASN A 610 20.96 -6.16 -13.98
CA ASN A 610 21.14 -7.14 -15.04
C ASN A 610 19.87 -7.98 -15.29
N ARG A 611 18.79 -7.71 -14.54
CA ARG A 611 17.54 -8.49 -14.51
C ARG A 611 17.70 -9.89 -13.96
N ASP A 612 18.74 -10.14 -13.16
CA ASP A 612 18.84 -11.39 -12.42
C ASP A 612 17.87 -11.35 -11.22
N PRO A 613 17.16 -12.45 -10.94
CA PRO A 613 16.26 -12.53 -9.80
C PRO A 613 17.04 -12.46 -8.50
N VAL A 614 16.64 -11.58 -7.59
CA VAL A 614 17.18 -11.51 -6.24
C VAL A 614 16.22 -12.20 -5.29
N ARG A 615 16.66 -13.34 -4.75
CA ARG A 615 15.95 -14.17 -3.78
C ARG A 615 16.66 -14.02 -2.42
N TYR A 616 15.90 -13.88 -1.34
CA TYR A 616 16.48 -13.95 0.00
C TYR A 616 16.36 -15.39 0.49
N PHE A 617 17.49 -15.95 0.90
CA PHE A 617 17.51 -17.12 1.77
C PHE A 617 17.06 -16.65 3.15
N LYS A 618 16.33 -17.52 3.89
CA LYS A 618 15.92 -17.27 5.28
C LYS A 618 17.07 -16.60 6.03
N CYS A 619 16.86 -15.38 6.54
CA CYS A 619 17.57 -14.99 7.75
C CYS A 619 17.09 -16.00 8.81
N ASP A 620 17.99 -16.88 9.25
CA ASP A 620 17.73 -17.72 10.41
C ASP A 620 17.19 -16.81 11.53
N LYS A 621 15.99 -17.13 12.01
CA LYS A 621 15.26 -16.35 13.02
C LYS A 621 16.07 -16.13 14.29
#